data_AF-A0A183D1A1-F1
#
_entry.id   AF-A0A183D1A1-F1
#
_cell.length_a   1.000
_cell.length_b   1.000
_cell.length_c   1.000
_cell.angle_alpha   90.00
_cell.angle_beta   90.00
_cell.angle_gamma   90.00
#
_symmetry.space_group_name_H-M   'P 1'
#
loop_
_entity.id
_entity.type
_entity.pdbx_description
1 polymer ?
#
loop_
_entity_poly.entity_id
_entity_poly.type
_entity_poly.pdbx_seq_one_letter_code
_entity_poly.pdbx_strand_id
1 'polypeptide(L)'
;MCLKFRLSYLILGEIAWELLNHYGIPLEITQRICEKNAVKVDVEGFDKCLSQLKIIQKAENELWQKVNVQEMLMSGVQPTIDSSKYDYRRVGIEKYEFTSEVSRVAAIFDATGKRTKKLAAGKAGCVIMESTNFFAEQGGQLYDHVHGAKQRSGFIILIGEVADNTGIEEGMCLTQIINEKDRFSLMCGHTATHILHFALQKVFASPIRQMGSLIAPDKLHFDFSVANGTTGVMKVEEVTNVVNEIIESNLDVTVQYVRQNEVGPVLDSFSTFDISQVFVVSSIFDLRKFSERWDEVLHHSFRSLLVLV
;
A
#
# COMPACT_ATOMS: atom_id res chain seq x y z
N MET A 1 34.77 36.63 -36.95
CA MET A 1 34.06 36.41 -35.67
C MET A 1 33.12 35.23 -35.87
N CYS A 2 33.54 34.03 -35.48
CA CYS A 2 32.79 32.80 -35.75
C CYS A 2 31.83 32.54 -34.57
N LEU A 3 30.54 32.79 -34.75
CA LEU A 3 29.50 32.47 -33.78
C LEU A 3 29.35 30.95 -33.71
N LYS A 4 30.06 30.31 -32.78
CA LYS A 4 29.74 28.93 -32.35
C LYS A 4 28.45 29.00 -31.54
N PHE A 5 27.30 28.80 -32.20
CA PHE A 5 26.09 28.40 -31.49
C PHE A 5 26.35 27.01 -30.89
N ARG A 6 26.70 26.96 -29.60
CA ARG A 6 26.59 25.73 -28.82
C ARG A 6 25.09 25.48 -28.66
N LEU A 7 24.56 24.48 -29.34
CA LEU A 7 23.23 23.93 -29.03
C LEU A 7 23.26 23.49 -27.57
N SER A 8 22.67 24.28 -26.69
CA SER A 8 22.43 23.88 -25.30
C SER A 8 21.24 22.96 -25.30
N TYR A 9 21.46 21.65 -25.22
CA TYR A 9 20.39 20.70 -25.06
C TYR A 9 19.77 20.90 -23.67
N LEU A 10 18.44 20.97 -23.62
CA LEU A 10 17.65 21.14 -22.41
C LEU A 10 16.75 19.91 -22.24
N ILE A 11 16.90 19.21 -21.12
CA ILE A 11 15.94 18.18 -20.70
C ILE A 11 14.75 18.91 -20.08
N LEU A 12 13.56 18.68 -20.62
CA LEU A 12 12.31 19.23 -20.11
C LEU A 12 12.03 18.73 -18.69
N GLY A 13 11.40 19.57 -17.87
CA GLY A 13 11.08 19.22 -16.49
C GLY A 13 10.19 17.99 -16.37
N GLU A 14 9.29 17.78 -17.35
CA GLU A 14 8.45 16.58 -17.46
C GLU A 14 9.25 15.29 -17.63
N ILE A 15 10.34 15.33 -18.40
CA ILE A 15 11.24 14.18 -18.61
C ILE A 15 12.04 13.93 -17.34
N ALA A 16 12.57 14.97 -16.70
CA ALA A 16 13.26 14.83 -15.42
C ALA A 16 12.31 14.31 -14.32
N TRP A 17 11.04 14.70 -14.39
CA TRP A 17 9.98 14.19 -13.52
C TRP A 17 9.70 12.71 -13.80
N GLU A 18 9.64 12.29 -15.07
CA GLU A 18 9.49 10.88 -15.44
C GLU A 18 10.65 10.03 -14.91
N LEU A 19 11.89 10.51 -15.03
CA LEU A 19 13.08 9.85 -14.46
C LEU A 19 12.95 9.63 -12.95
N LEU A 20 12.42 10.60 -12.21
CA LEU A 20 12.15 10.42 -10.78
C LEU A 20 10.95 9.52 -10.53
N ASN A 21 9.81 9.82 -11.14
CA ASN A 21 8.52 9.23 -10.81
C ASN A 21 8.42 7.77 -11.26
N HIS A 22 8.98 7.44 -12.42
CA HIS A 22 8.94 6.09 -13.01
C HIS A 22 10.22 5.30 -12.72
N TYR A 23 11.39 5.92 -12.87
CA TYR A 23 12.67 5.22 -12.73
C TYR A 23 13.36 5.43 -11.39
N GLY A 24 12.77 6.24 -10.49
CA GLY A 24 13.32 6.49 -9.14
C GLY A 24 14.62 7.31 -9.13
N ILE A 25 15.01 7.91 -10.25
CA ILE A 25 16.27 8.66 -10.37
C ILE A 25 16.09 10.07 -9.80
N PRO A 26 16.78 10.43 -8.70
CA PRO A 26 16.68 11.76 -8.10
C PRO A 26 17.10 12.85 -9.08
N LEU A 27 16.48 14.03 -8.94
CA LEU A 27 16.79 15.19 -9.78
C LEU A 27 18.28 15.52 -9.73
N GLU A 28 18.92 15.39 -8.57
CA GLU A 28 20.34 15.69 -8.37
C GLU A 28 21.25 14.76 -9.20
N ILE A 29 20.86 13.48 -9.35
CA ILE A 29 21.59 12.53 -10.18
C ILE A 29 21.42 12.90 -11.66
N THR A 30 20.18 13.18 -12.07
CA THR A 30 19.85 13.62 -13.43
C THR A 30 20.63 14.89 -13.80
N GLN A 31 20.67 15.88 -12.91
CA GLN A 31 21.44 17.11 -13.09
C GLN A 31 22.94 16.83 -13.22
N ARG A 32 23.53 16.01 -12.33
CA ARG A 32 24.95 15.64 -12.40
C ARG A 32 25.33 14.94 -13.70
N ILE A 33 24.46 14.07 -14.23
CA ILE A 33 24.69 13.40 -15.52
C ILE A 33 24.60 14.42 -16.68
N CYS A 34 23.61 15.30 -16.65
CA CYS A 34 23.43 16.34 -17.66
C CYS A 34 24.60 17.33 -17.68
N GLU A 35 25.09 17.77 -16.52
CA GLU A 35 26.24 18.67 -16.37
C GLU A 35 27.51 18.10 -17.03
N LYS A 36 27.80 16.81 -16.83
CA LYS A 36 28.94 16.13 -17.47
C LYS A 36 28.87 16.15 -19.00
N ASN A 37 27.66 16.22 -19.56
CA ASN A 37 27.40 16.24 -20.99
C ASN A 37 27.10 17.65 -21.53
N ALA A 38 27.29 18.70 -20.73
CA ALA A 38 26.95 20.08 -21.07
C ALA A 38 25.47 20.29 -21.47
N VAL A 39 24.57 19.48 -20.91
CA VAL A 39 23.11 19.53 -21.04
C VAL A 39 22.53 20.18 -19.78
N LYS A 40 21.49 21.01 -19.92
CA LYS A 40 20.77 21.58 -18.77
C LYS A 40 19.48 20.82 -18.49
N VAL A 41 18.98 20.91 -17.27
CA VAL A 41 17.66 20.40 -16.87
C VAL A 41 16.76 21.58 -16.55
N ASP A 42 15.53 21.56 -17.03
CA ASP A 42 14.48 22.49 -16.66
C ASP A 42 13.94 22.16 -15.26
N VAL A 43 14.59 22.73 -14.25
CA VAL A 43 14.21 22.57 -12.84
C VAL A 43 12.84 23.19 -12.56
N GLU A 44 12.49 24.28 -13.22
CA GLU A 44 11.21 24.96 -12.99
C GLU A 44 10.03 24.12 -13.49
N GLY A 45 10.16 23.50 -14.67
CA GLY A 45 9.19 22.53 -15.17
C GLY A 45 9.07 21.30 -14.28
N PHE A 46 10.18 20.81 -13.72
CA PHE A 46 10.17 19.70 -12.76
C PHE A 46 9.42 20.07 -11.48
N ASP A 47 9.70 21.25 -10.92
CA ASP A 47 9.04 21.74 -9.71
C ASP A 47 7.54 21.96 -9.92
N LYS A 48 7.12 22.37 -11.12
CA LYS A 48 5.69 22.45 -11.50
C LYS A 48 5.03 21.06 -11.44
N CYS A 49 5.63 20.04 -12.04
CA CYS A 49 5.12 18.66 -11.99
C CYS A 49 5.02 18.16 -10.53
N LEU A 50 6.06 18.39 -9.74
CA LEU A 50 6.10 18.02 -8.32
C LEU A 50 5.02 18.75 -7.51
N SER A 51 4.79 20.03 -7.78
CA SER A 51 3.77 20.83 -7.09
C SER A 51 2.35 20.37 -7.41
N GLN A 52 2.08 20.00 -8.66
CA GLN A 52 0.78 19.45 -9.08
C GLN A 52 0.49 18.13 -8.37
N LEU A 53 1.47 17.22 -8.30
CA LEU A 53 1.33 15.98 -7.55
C LEU A 53 1.04 16.26 -6.06
N LYS A 54 1.77 17.18 -5.45
CA LYS A 54 1.55 17.56 -4.04
C LYS A 54 0.14 18.11 -3.81
N ILE A 55 -0.42 18.86 -4.75
CA ILE A 55 -1.80 19.38 -4.66
C ILE A 55 -2.81 18.22 -4.71
N ILE A 56 -2.65 17.29 -5.66
CA ILE A 56 -3.51 16.11 -5.81
C ILE A 56 -3.44 15.26 -4.54
N GLN A 57 -2.23 14.88 -4.12
CA GLN A 57 -2.01 14.10 -2.90
C GLN A 57 -2.53 14.81 -1.65
N LYS A 58 -2.40 16.14 -1.56
CA LYS A 58 -2.94 16.89 -0.42
C LYS A 58 -4.46 16.89 -0.44
N ALA A 59 -5.09 17.10 -1.58
CA ALA A 59 -6.54 17.05 -1.71
C ALA A 59 -7.10 15.66 -1.34
N GLU A 60 -6.47 14.59 -1.82
CA GLU A 60 -6.82 13.20 -1.47
C GLU A 60 -6.56 12.91 0.01
N ASN A 61 -5.42 13.34 0.55
CA ASN A 61 -5.07 13.14 1.95
C ASN A 61 -5.95 13.94 2.92
N GLU A 62 -6.46 15.10 2.52
CA GLU A 62 -7.32 15.92 3.37
C GLU A 62 -8.71 15.30 3.56
N LEU A 63 -9.26 14.62 2.55
CA LEU A 63 -10.63 14.12 2.59
C LEU A 63 -10.85 13.11 3.72
N TRP A 64 -10.02 12.07 3.76
CA TRP A 64 -10.17 11.02 4.77
C TRP A 64 -9.82 11.50 6.18
N GLN A 65 -8.91 12.48 6.31
CA GLN A 65 -8.55 13.06 7.61
C GLN A 65 -9.71 13.82 8.25
N LYS A 66 -10.56 14.44 7.41
CA LYS A 66 -11.76 15.17 7.84
C LYS A 66 -12.91 14.25 8.28
N VAL A 67 -12.83 12.94 8.03
CA VAL A 67 -13.84 11.97 8.49
C VAL A 67 -13.87 11.91 10.02
N ASN A 68 -15.03 12.22 10.59
CA ASN A 68 -15.25 12.20 12.02
C ASN A 68 -15.66 10.80 12.49
N VAL A 69 -14.67 10.00 12.89
CA VAL A 69 -14.88 8.64 13.41
C VAL A 69 -15.74 8.62 14.67
N GLN A 70 -15.64 9.64 15.53
CA GLN A 70 -16.44 9.70 16.76
C GLN A 70 -17.93 9.88 16.44
N GLU A 71 -18.26 10.71 15.45
CA GLU A 71 -19.63 10.87 14.95
C GLU A 71 -20.20 9.55 14.40
N MET A 72 -19.39 8.77 13.69
CA MET A 72 -19.79 7.45 13.20
C MET A 72 -20.14 6.50 14.34
N LEU A 73 -19.25 6.38 15.34
CA LEU A 73 -19.47 5.52 16.50
C LEU A 73 -20.72 5.95 17.29
N MET A 74 -20.90 7.25 17.55
CA MET A 74 -22.06 7.78 18.28
C MET A 74 -23.40 7.55 17.54
N SER A 75 -23.35 7.40 16.23
CA SER A 75 -24.53 7.12 15.40
C SER A 75 -24.75 5.64 15.10
N GLY A 76 -24.00 4.76 15.78
CA GLY A 76 -24.18 3.31 15.71
C GLY A 76 -23.47 2.62 14.53
N VAL A 77 -22.66 3.35 13.76
CA VAL A 77 -21.86 2.76 12.68
C VAL A 77 -20.77 1.89 13.30
N GLN A 78 -20.77 0.60 12.96
CA GLN A 78 -19.79 -0.36 13.44
C GLN A 78 -18.50 -0.27 12.61
N PRO A 79 -17.33 -0.65 13.18
CA PRO A 79 -16.10 -0.78 12.39
C PRO A 79 -16.33 -1.64 11.15
N THR A 80 -15.53 -1.47 10.11
CA THR A 80 -15.70 -2.20 8.84
C THR A 80 -15.23 -3.66 9.00
N ILE A 81 -15.92 -4.62 8.41
CA ILE A 81 -15.46 -6.01 8.30
C ILE A 81 -14.65 -6.13 6.99
N ASP A 82 -13.34 -6.34 7.07
CA ASP A 82 -12.46 -6.39 5.90
C ASP A 82 -11.75 -7.74 5.71
N SER A 83 -12.17 -8.79 6.42
CA SER A 83 -11.54 -10.11 6.36
C SER A 83 -11.64 -10.79 4.99
N SER A 84 -12.66 -10.45 4.21
CA SER A 84 -12.89 -10.95 2.84
C SER A 84 -11.79 -10.54 1.86
N LYS A 85 -10.98 -9.52 2.16
CA LYS A 85 -9.84 -9.15 1.31
C LYS A 85 -8.77 -10.24 1.19
N TYR A 86 -8.75 -11.19 2.14
CA TYR A 86 -7.90 -12.37 2.15
C TYR A 86 -8.58 -13.62 1.58
N ASP A 87 -9.86 -13.54 1.24
CA ASP A 87 -10.60 -14.63 0.62
C ASP A 87 -10.35 -14.64 -0.89
N TYR A 88 -9.24 -15.27 -1.28
CA TYR A 88 -8.89 -15.48 -2.67
C TYR A 88 -8.25 -16.85 -2.87
N ARG A 89 -8.35 -17.37 -4.09
CA ARG A 89 -7.78 -18.67 -4.45
C ARG A 89 -6.90 -18.53 -5.67
N ARG A 90 -5.72 -19.13 -5.62
CA ARG A 90 -4.88 -19.32 -6.81
C ARG A 90 -5.54 -20.36 -7.72
N VAL A 91 -5.91 -19.95 -8.93
CA VAL A 91 -6.56 -20.80 -9.94
C VAL A 91 -5.65 -21.14 -11.11
N GLY A 92 -4.45 -20.54 -11.16
CA GLY A 92 -3.44 -20.85 -12.16
C GLY A 92 -2.09 -20.18 -11.86
N ILE A 93 -1.19 -20.25 -12.84
CA ILE A 93 0.03 -19.43 -12.84
C ILE A 93 -0.39 -17.98 -13.04
N GLU A 94 0.00 -17.09 -12.11
CA GLU A 94 -0.32 -15.65 -12.14
C GLU A 94 -1.82 -15.34 -12.15
N LYS A 95 -2.67 -16.29 -11.74
CA LYS A 95 -4.14 -16.12 -11.74
C LYS A 95 -4.72 -16.43 -10.39
N TYR A 96 -5.41 -15.43 -9.86
CA TYR A 96 -6.12 -15.46 -8.59
C TYR A 96 -7.57 -15.10 -8.84
N GLU A 97 -8.45 -15.87 -8.22
CA GLU A 97 -9.88 -15.60 -8.18
C GLU A 97 -10.19 -14.92 -6.85
N PHE A 98 -10.82 -13.75 -6.92
CA PHE A 98 -11.23 -12.97 -5.76
C PHE A 98 -12.74 -13.01 -5.61
N THR A 99 -13.22 -13.21 -4.38
CA THR A 99 -14.66 -13.23 -4.12
C THR A 99 -15.24 -11.82 -4.29
N SER A 100 -16.23 -11.68 -5.19
CA SER A 100 -17.01 -10.44 -5.31
C SER A 100 -17.82 -10.21 -4.05
N GLU A 101 -17.85 -8.98 -3.55
CA GLU A 101 -18.57 -8.66 -2.32
C GLU A 101 -19.71 -7.68 -2.56
N VAL A 102 -20.87 -7.97 -1.99
CA VAL A 102 -21.99 -7.03 -1.94
C VAL A 102 -22.17 -6.59 -0.49
N SER A 103 -22.12 -5.28 -0.27
CA SER A 103 -22.13 -4.71 1.08
C SER A 103 -22.91 -3.40 1.11
N ARG A 104 -23.39 -3.03 2.30
CA ARG A 104 -24.20 -1.83 2.49
C ARG A 104 -23.33 -0.63 2.83
N VAL A 105 -23.69 0.53 2.29
CA VAL A 105 -23.08 1.82 2.65
C VAL A 105 -23.51 2.18 4.07
N ALA A 106 -22.56 2.20 5.00
CA ALA A 106 -22.79 2.48 6.42
C ALA A 106 -22.75 3.99 6.74
N ALA A 107 -21.89 4.75 6.04
CA ALA A 107 -21.81 6.20 6.18
C ALA A 107 -21.19 6.85 4.93
N ILE A 108 -21.52 8.14 4.74
CA ILE A 108 -20.99 8.97 3.65
C ILE A 108 -20.55 10.32 4.22
N PHE A 109 -19.39 10.80 3.76
CA PHE A 109 -18.89 12.14 4.02
C PHE A 109 -18.62 12.85 2.70
N ASP A 110 -19.04 14.11 2.58
CA ASP A 110 -18.76 14.91 1.39
C ASP A 110 -17.32 15.44 1.36
N ALA A 111 -16.95 16.17 0.31
CA ALA A 111 -15.61 16.75 0.15
C ALA A 111 -15.19 17.73 1.27
N THR A 112 -16.16 18.23 2.06
CA THR A 112 -15.89 19.12 3.21
C THR A 112 -15.65 18.34 4.51
N GLY A 113 -15.87 17.02 4.49
CA GLY A 113 -15.84 16.16 5.66
C GLY A 113 -17.13 16.17 6.47
N LYS A 114 -18.21 16.74 5.92
CA LYS A 114 -19.52 16.73 6.58
C LYS A 114 -20.22 15.42 6.28
N ARG A 115 -20.77 14.78 7.32
CA ARG A 115 -21.60 13.59 7.16
C ARG A 115 -22.88 13.92 6.39
N THR A 116 -23.21 13.09 5.41
CA THR A 116 -24.38 13.24 4.54
C THR A 116 -25.07 11.91 4.33
N LYS A 117 -26.35 11.93 3.92
CA LYS A 117 -27.11 10.73 3.52
C LYS A 117 -26.91 10.36 2.06
N LYS A 118 -26.39 11.28 1.24
CA LYS A 118 -26.23 11.09 -0.20
C LYS A 118 -24.99 11.80 -0.72
N LEU A 119 -24.30 11.16 -1.66
CA LEU A 119 -23.28 11.75 -2.52
C LEU A 119 -23.76 11.72 -3.97
N ALA A 120 -23.82 12.89 -4.62
CA ALA A 120 -24.30 12.99 -6.00
C ALA A 120 -23.25 12.51 -7.01
N ALA A 121 -23.70 12.18 -8.22
CA ALA A 121 -22.83 11.89 -9.36
C ALA A 121 -21.78 13.00 -9.57
N GLY A 122 -20.56 12.62 -9.89
CA GLY A 122 -19.43 13.52 -10.10
C GLY A 122 -18.97 14.28 -8.85
N LYS A 123 -19.39 13.86 -7.64
CA LYS A 123 -18.92 14.44 -6.38
C LYS A 123 -17.92 13.53 -5.71
N ALA A 124 -16.80 14.13 -5.30
CA ALA A 124 -15.81 13.49 -4.45
C ALA A 124 -16.30 13.42 -3.00
N GLY A 125 -15.94 12.36 -2.30
CA GLY A 125 -16.25 12.15 -0.89
C GLY A 125 -15.59 10.91 -0.34
N CYS A 126 -15.97 10.58 0.89
CA CYS A 126 -15.59 9.33 1.54
C CYS A 126 -16.82 8.46 1.77
N VAL A 127 -16.68 7.15 1.50
CA VAL A 127 -17.71 6.14 1.71
C VAL A 127 -17.17 5.09 2.68
N ILE A 128 -18.00 4.72 3.66
CA ILE A 128 -17.71 3.64 4.59
C ILE A 128 -18.73 2.53 4.33
N MET A 129 -18.22 1.34 4.07
CA MET A 129 -19.02 0.12 3.90
C MET A 129 -19.10 -0.65 5.23
N GLU A 130 -20.17 -1.43 5.42
CA GLU A 130 -20.27 -2.35 6.56
C GLU A 130 -19.18 -3.44 6.49
N SER A 131 -18.95 -3.94 5.29
CA SER A 131 -17.87 -4.86 4.94
C SER A 131 -17.22 -4.52 3.59
N THR A 132 -15.94 -4.85 3.41
CA THR A 132 -15.20 -4.58 2.17
C THR A 132 -14.13 -5.61 1.85
N ASN A 133 -14.03 -6.00 0.58
CA ASN A 133 -12.94 -6.85 0.06
C ASN A 133 -11.75 -6.02 -0.46
N PHE A 134 -11.82 -4.69 -0.38
CA PHE A 134 -10.73 -3.80 -0.74
C PHE A 134 -9.67 -3.74 0.37
N PHE A 135 -8.43 -3.85 -0.04
CA PHE A 135 -7.25 -3.60 0.76
C PHE A 135 -7.08 -2.08 0.91
N ALA A 136 -7.05 -1.62 2.15
CA ALA A 136 -6.65 -0.25 2.46
C ALA A 136 -5.13 -0.14 2.50
N GLU A 137 -4.60 1.03 2.14
CA GLU A 137 -3.16 1.25 2.11
C GLU A 137 -2.50 0.94 3.45
N GLN A 138 -1.50 0.05 3.41
CA GLN A 138 -0.82 -0.46 4.59
C GLN A 138 0.52 -1.10 4.22
N GLY A 139 1.53 -0.99 5.08
CA GLY A 139 2.84 -1.65 4.85
C GLY A 139 3.62 -1.13 3.64
N GLY A 140 3.24 0.04 3.11
CA GLY A 140 3.76 0.57 1.84
C GLY A 140 2.97 0.09 0.62
N GLN A 141 2.09 -0.91 0.75
CA GLN A 141 1.18 -1.33 -0.30
C GLN A 141 0.05 -0.33 -0.48
N LEU A 142 -0.16 0.12 -1.71
CA LEU A 142 -1.32 0.92 -2.07
C LEU A 142 -2.62 0.11 -2.00
N TYR A 143 -3.70 0.87 -1.95
CA TYR A 143 -5.07 0.37 -1.86
C TYR A 143 -5.54 -0.26 -3.18
N ASP A 144 -6.66 -1.00 -3.10
CA ASP A 144 -7.38 -1.46 -4.29
C ASP A 144 -8.21 -0.38 -4.96
N HIS A 145 -8.57 -0.65 -6.21
CA HIS A 145 -9.21 0.23 -7.17
C HIS A 145 -10.36 1.12 -6.62
N VAL A 146 -9.96 2.25 -6.05
CA VAL A 146 -10.68 3.48 -5.71
C VAL A 146 -9.64 4.62 -5.78
N HIS A 147 -10.03 5.90 -5.68
CA HIS A 147 -9.00 6.97 -5.65
C HIS A 147 -8.21 6.96 -4.32
N GLY A 148 -8.68 6.21 -3.32
CA GLY A 148 -7.92 5.88 -2.13
C GLY A 148 -8.68 5.02 -1.15
N ALA A 149 -7.98 4.20 -0.37
CA ALA A 149 -8.56 3.53 0.79
C ALA A 149 -7.61 3.62 1.99
N LYS A 150 -8.13 4.10 3.12
CA LYS A 150 -7.36 4.34 4.35
C LYS A 150 -8.02 3.66 5.53
N GLN A 151 -7.22 3.15 6.47
CA GLN A 151 -7.70 2.56 7.71
C GLN A 151 -7.59 3.56 8.87
N ARG A 152 -8.66 3.76 9.64
CA ARG A 152 -8.65 4.57 10.87
C ARG A 152 -9.59 3.97 11.92
N SER A 153 -9.04 3.61 13.09
CA SER A 153 -9.82 3.09 14.22
C SER A 153 -10.75 1.91 13.87
N GLY A 154 -10.30 1.01 13.00
CA GLY A 154 -11.08 -0.15 12.54
C GLY A 154 -12.06 0.12 11.41
N PHE A 155 -12.16 1.36 10.91
CA PHE A 155 -12.93 1.69 9.72
C PHE A 155 -12.04 1.71 8.49
N ILE A 156 -12.58 1.21 7.38
CA ILE A 156 -12.01 1.40 6.04
C ILE A 156 -12.74 2.57 5.39
N ILE A 157 -11.99 3.62 5.08
CA ILE A 157 -12.47 4.85 4.48
C ILE A 157 -12.12 4.80 2.99
N LEU A 158 -13.12 4.57 2.14
CA LEU A 158 -12.96 4.62 0.69
C LEU A 158 -13.10 6.06 0.22
N ILE A 159 -12.17 6.53 -0.60
CA ILE A 159 -12.05 7.90 -1.09
C ILE A 159 -12.24 7.84 -2.60
N GLY A 160 -13.08 8.70 -3.14
CA GLY A 160 -13.27 8.76 -4.58
C GLY A 160 -14.39 9.67 -5.01
N GLU A 161 -14.61 9.69 -6.33
CA GLU A 161 -15.69 10.38 -6.99
C GLU A 161 -16.75 9.39 -7.45
N VAL A 162 -18.03 9.75 -7.31
CA VAL A 162 -19.13 8.91 -7.80
C VAL A 162 -19.16 8.97 -9.33
N ALA A 163 -18.74 7.90 -9.99
CA ALA A 163 -18.72 7.82 -11.45
C ALA A 163 -20.12 7.75 -12.08
N ASP A 164 -21.08 7.11 -11.40
CA ASP A 164 -22.42 6.86 -11.94
C ASP A 164 -23.37 8.05 -11.80
N ASN A 165 -24.26 8.22 -12.79
CA ASN A 165 -25.25 9.30 -12.85
C ASN A 165 -26.32 9.26 -11.74
N THR A 166 -26.39 8.19 -10.94
CA THR A 166 -27.44 7.96 -9.93
C THR A 166 -27.08 8.47 -8.53
N GLY A 167 -25.79 8.68 -8.23
CA GLY A 167 -25.33 8.98 -6.88
C GLY A 167 -25.27 7.74 -5.97
N ILE A 168 -24.76 7.92 -4.75
CA ILE A 168 -24.66 6.90 -3.69
C ILE A 168 -25.43 7.39 -2.46
N GLU A 169 -26.20 6.50 -1.82
CA GLU A 169 -26.97 6.80 -0.61
C GLU A 169 -26.60 5.87 0.55
N GLU A 170 -26.67 6.39 1.78
CA GLU A 170 -26.50 5.56 2.98
C GLU A 170 -27.59 4.48 3.01
N GLY A 171 -27.19 3.24 3.27
CA GLY A 171 -28.08 2.07 3.21
C GLY A 171 -28.16 1.39 1.84
N MET A 172 -27.59 1.97 0.78
CA MET A 172 -27.51 1.33 -0.53
C MET A 172 -26.56 0.12 -0.50
N CYS A 173 -26.93 -0.97 -1.17
CA CYS A 173 -26.03 -2.10 -1.39
C CYS A 173 -25.20 -1.87 -2.66
N LEU A 174 -23.88 -1.94 -2.55
CA LEU A 174 -22.95 -1.80 -3.65
C LEU A 174 -22.18 -3.11 -3.86
N THR A 175 -21.94 -3.44 -5.12
CA THR A 175 -21.05 -4.55 -5.50
C THR A 175 -19.63 -4.01 -5.60
N GLN A 176 -18.69 -4.66 -4.93
CA GLN A 176 -17.29 -4.31 -4.86
C GLN A 176 -16.51 -5.21 -5.81
N ILE A 177 -15.90 -4.59 -6.82
CA ILE A 177 -15.18 -5.28 -7.90
C ILE A 177 -13.70 -4.92 -7.78
N ILE A 178 -12.87 -5.93 -7.53
CA ILE A 178 -11.42 -5.78 -7.49
C ILE A 178 -10.89 -5.81 -8.93
N ASN A 179 -9.96 -4.92 -9.26
CA ASN A 179 -9.14 -5.10 -10.46
C ASN A 179 -8.09 -6.18 -10.16
N GLU A 180 -8.35 -7.41 -10.63
CA GLU A 180 -7.52 -8.57 -10.35
C GLU A 180 -6.06 -8.38 -10.78
N LYS A 181 -5.84 -7.69 -11.90
CA LYS A 181 -4.49 -7.42 -12.41
C LYS A 181 -3.71 -6.52 -11.45
N ASP A 182 -4.33 -5.41 -11.04
CA ASP A 182 -3.68 -4.45 -10.14
C ASP A 182 -3.43 -5.08 -8.77
N ARG A 183 -4.42 -5.80 -8.22
CA ARG A 183 -4.29 -6.55 -6.97
C ARG A 183 -3.15 -7.57 -7.04
N PHE A 184 -3.06 -8.32 -8.14
CA PHE A 184 -1.98 -9.27 -8.34
C PHE A 184 -0.60 -8.59 -8.38
N SER A 185 -0.46 -7.49 -9.13
CA SER A 185 0.78 -6.69 -9.14
C SER A 185 1.16 -6.19 -7.75
N LEU A 186 0.19 -5.71 -6.96
CA LEU A 186 0.41 -5.28 -5.58
C LEU A 186 0.88 -6.44 -4.71
N MET A 187 0.24 -7.60 -4.79
CA MET A 187 0.67 -8.82 -4.09
C MET A 187 2.09 -9.25 -4.49
N CYS A 188 2.44 -9.17 -5.76
CA CYS A 188 3.79 -9.46 -6.25
C CYS A 188 4.82 -8.49 -5.71
N GLY A 189 4.58 -7.18 -5.84
CA GLY A 189 5.49 -6.14 -5.33
C GLY A 189 5.64 -6.23 -3.80
N HIS A 190 4.58 -6.67 -3.14
CA HIS A 190 4.57 -6.96 -1.73
C HIS A 190 5.50 -8.11 -1.34
N THR A 191 5.31 -9.30 -1.94
CA THR A 191 6.22 -10.43 -1.71
C THR A 191 7.66 -10.09 -2.11
N ALA A 192 7.84 -9.35 -3.21
CA ALA A 192 9.15 -8.88 -3.67
C ALA A 192 9.82 -7.95 -2.66
N THR A 193 9.07 -7.16 -1.90
CA THR A 193 9.61 -6.32 -0.81
C THR A 193 10.31 -7.16 0.25
N HIS A 194 9.70 -8.29 0.64
CA HIS A 194 10.29 -9.21 1.61
C HIS A 194 11.52 -9.93 1.05
N ILE A 195 11.42 -10.43 -0.19
CA ILE A 195 12.57 -11.07 -0.87
C ILE A 195 13.74 -10.08 -0.97
N LEU A 196 13.47 -8.84 -1.37
CA LEU A 196 14.49 -7.80 -1.51
C LEU A 196 15.10 -7.43 -0.15
N HIS A 197 14.28 -7.24 0.88
CA HIS A 197 14.79 -6.91 2.22
C HIS A 197 15.71 -8.01 2.74
N PHE A 198 15.33 -9.27 2.53
CA PHE A 198 16.16 -10.40 2.89
C PHE A 198 17.46 -10.48 2.10
N ALA A 199 17.39 -10.32 0.77
CA ALA A 199 18.57 -10.32 -0.09
C ALA A 199 19.56 -9.22 0.32
N LEU A 200 19.06 -8.04 0.68
CA LEU A 200 19.88 -6.96 1.23
C LEU A 200 20.57 -7.39 2.54
N GLN A 201 19.86 -8.00 3.48
CA GLN A 201 20.45 -8.50 4.73
C GLN A 201 21.50 -9.60 4.49
N LYS A 202 21.32 -10.46 3.49
CA LYS A 202 22.30 -11.49 3.10
C LYS A 202 23.57 -10.92 2.50
N VAL A 203 23.44 -9.91 1.64
CA VAL A 203 24.56 -9.35 0.85
C VAL A 203 25.38 -8.31 1.63
N PHE A 204 24.72 -7.56 2.51
CA PHE A 204 25.39 -6.57 3.35
C PHE A 204 25.75 -7.18 4.71
N ALA A 205 27.04 -7.16 5.05
CA ALA A 205 27.53 -7.63 6.36
C ALA A 205 27.12 -6.71 7.53
N SER A 206 26.72 -5.48 7.23
CA SER A 206 26.19 -4.52 8.19
C SER A 206 24.68 -4.68 8.33
N PRO A 207 24.11 -4.40 9.51
CA PRO A 207 22.66 -4.34 9.69
C PRO A 207 22.01 -3.40 8.68
N ILE A 208 21.01 -3.92 7.95
CA ILE A 208 20.13 -3.16 7.06
C ILE A 208 18.89 -2.78 7.86
N ARG A 209 18.47 -1.52 7.71
CA ARG A 209 17.21 -1.04 8.24
C ARG A 209 16.33 -0.52 7.11
N GLN A 210 15.13 -1.08 6.99
CA GLN A 210 14.08 -0.53 6.14
C GLN A 210 13.67 0.86 6.67
N MET A 211 13.66 1.83 5.77
CA MET A 211 13.27 3.22 6.02
C MET A 211 11.87 3.51 5.47
N GLY A 212 11.47 2.81 4.41
CA GLY A 212 10.15 2.94 3.79
C GLY A 212 9.99 1.99 2.61
N SER A 213 8.75 1.80 2.18
CA SER A 213 8.39 1.10 0.95
C SER A 213 7.17 1.75 0.30
N LEU A 214 7.12 1.70 -1.03
CA LEU A 214 5.94 2.04 -1.83
C LEU A 214 5.74 0.91 -2.83
N ILE A 215 4.60 0.23 -2.75
CA ILE A 215 4.18 -0.80 -3.69
C ILE A 215 2.93 -0.28 -4.41
N ALA A 216 3.09 0.03 -5.69
CA ALA A 216 2.03 0.41 -6.60
C ALA A 216 1.88 -0.65 -7.71
N PRO A 217 0.77 -0.69 -8.45
CA PRO A 217 0.56 -1.71 -9.49
C PRO A 217 1.64 -1.76 -10.57
N ASP A 218 2.35 -0.65 -10.80
CA ASP A 218 3.37 -0.48 -11.83
C ASP A 218 4.80 -0.36 -11.29
N LYS A 219 4.99 -0.23 -9.97
CA LYS A 219 6.33 -0.02 -9.38
C LYS A 219 6.45 -0.43 -7.92
N LEU A 220 7.68 -0.83 -7.55
CA LEU A 220 8.12 -1.05 -6.18
C LEU A 220 9.29 -0.09 -5.87
N HIS A 221 9.16 0.70 -4.81
CA HIS A 221 10.24 1.48 -4.23
C HIS A 221 10.56 0.92 -2.84
N PHE A 222 11.84 0.70 -2.55
CA PHE A 222 12.29 0.21 -1.25
C PHE A 222 13.45 1.05 -0.74
N ASP A 223 13.19 1.81 0.32
CA ASP A 223 14.19 2.65 0.98
C ASP A 223 14.83 1.90 2.14
N PHE A 224 16.16 1.86 2.15
CA PHE A 224 16.91 1.25 3.22
C PHE A 224 18.13 2.08 3.62
N SER A 225 18.59 1.91 4.85
CA SER A 225 19.85 2.45 5.33
C SER A 225 20.80 1.31 5.70
N VAL A 226 22.08 1.49 5.37
CA VAL A 226 23.16 0.56 5.68
C VAL A 226 24.27 1.29 6.41
N ALA A 227 24.65 0.82 7.59
CA ALA A 227 25.73 1.42 8.36
C ALA A 227 27.08 1.16 7.67
N ASN A 228 27.82 2.23 7.35
CA ASN A 228 29.16 2.18 6.75
C ASN A 228 29.25 1.38 5.43
N GLY A 229 28.11 1.11 4.77
CA GLY A 229 28.06 0.40 3.50
C GLY A 229 28.26 1.35 2.34
N THR A 230 28.98 0.91 1.30
CA THR A 230 28.94 1.57 0.00
C THR A 230 27.93 0.85 -0.88
N THR A 231 26.95 1.60 -1.38
CA THR A 231 26.08 1.13 -2.45
C THR A 231 26.85 1.29 -3.77
N GLY A 232 26.98 0.21 -4.54
CA GLY A 232 27.69 0.21 -5.81
C GLY A 232 27.15 -0.86 -6.74
N VAL A 233 27.48 -0.78 -8.03
CA VAL A 233 26.94 -1.66 -9.08
C VAL A 233 27.12 -3.15 -8.73
N MET A 234 28.29 -3.53 -8.21
CA MET A 234 28.57 -4.91 -7.78
C MET A 234 27.61 -5.39 -6.68
N LYS A 235 27.29 -4.53 -5.71
CA LYS A 235 26.33 -4.87 -4.65
C LYS A 235 24.91 -5.00 -5.17
N VAL A 236 24.52 -4.18 -6.15
CA VAL A 236 23.22 -4.31 -6.82
C VAL A 236 23.14 -5.65 -7.56
N GLU A 237 24.21 -6.05 -8.25
CA GLU A 237 24.27 -7.34 -8.95
C GLU A 237 24.20 -8.53 -7.98
N GLU A 238 24.97 -8.49 -6.88
CA GLU A 238 24.90 -9.51 -5.82
C GLU A 238 23.49 -9.65 -5.23
N VAL A 239 22.83 -8.53 -4.90
CA VAL A 239 21.45 -8.54 -4.40
C VAL A 239 20.50 -9.12 -5.45
N THR A 240 20.64 -8.72 -6.71
CA THR A 240 19.80 -9.19 -7.81
C THR A 240 19.92 -10.71 -7.99
N ASN A 241 21.13 -11.26 -7.89
CA ASN A 241 21.36 -12.70 -7.99
C ASN A 241 20.64 -13.45 -6.86
N VAL A 242 20.75 -12.99 -5.61
CA VAL A 242 20.06 -13.62 -4.47
C VAL A 242 18.54 -13.53 -4.62
N VAL A 243 18.00 -12.40 -5.08
CA VAL A 243 16.56 -12.25 -5.36
C VAL A 243 16.11 -13.26 -6.42
N ASN A 244 16.84 -13.39 -7.53
CA ASN A 244 16.50 -14.31 -8.61
C ASN A 244 16.57 -15.77 -8.16
N GLU A 245 17.61 -16.16 -7.41
CA GLU A 245 17.73 -17.51 -6.85
C GLU A 245 16.51 -17.88 -5.98
N ILE A 246 16.01 -16.93 -5.18
CA ILE A 246 14.82 -17.14 -4.34
C ILE A 246 13.56 -17.29 -5.20
N ILE A 247 13.39 -16.44 -6.22
CA ILE A 247 12.25 -16.51 -7.14
C ILE A 247 12.26 -17.85 -7.88
N GLU A 248 13.41 -18.27 -8.40
CA GLU A 248 13.60 -19.55 -9.10
C GLU A 248 13.34 -20.76 -8.19
N SER A 249 13.62 -20.63 -6.89
CA SER A 249 13.33 -21.68 -5.91
C SER A 249 11.83 -21.92 -5.70
N ASN A 250 10.97 -20.97 -6.11
CA ASN A 250 9.51 -21.07 -6.07
C ASN A 250 8.98 -21.64 -4.74
N LEU A 251 9.48 -21.07 -3.64
CA LEU A 251 9.14 -21.49 -2.29
C LEU A 251 7.69 -21.14 -1.94
N ASP A 252 7.08 -21.94 -1.07
CA ASP A 252 5.74 -21.66 -0.56
C ASP A 252 5.74 -20.42 0.34
N VAL A 253 4.76 -19.55 0.13
CA VAL A 253 4.50 -18.40 1.02
C VAL A 253 3.35 -18.77 1.94
N THR A 254 3.59 -18.74 3.25
CA THR A 254 2.59 -19.12 4.26
C THR A 254 2.27 -17.98 5.22
N VAL A 255 1.08 -18.06 5.82
CA VAL A 255 0.58 -17.10 6.80
C VAL A 255 0.20 -17.87 8.06
N GLN A 256 0.67 -17.40 9.22
CA GLN A 256 0.33 -18.00 10.50
C GLN A 256 -0.15 -16.94 11.49
N TYR A 257 -1.23 -17.27 12.20
CA TYR A 257 -1.74 -16.48 13.30
C TYR A 257 -1.13 -16.99 14.60
N VAL A 258 -0.45 -16.11 15.32
CA VAL A 258 0.18 -16.46 16.60
C VAL A 258 -0.19 -15.44 17.65
N ARG A 259 -0.10 -15.82 18.92
CA ARG A 259 -0.28 -14.87 20.01
C ARG A 259 0.96 -13.99 20.13
N GLN A 260 0.78 -12.76 20.59
CA GLN A 260 1.88 -11.79 20.73
C GLN A 260 3.08 -12.30 21.53
N ASN A 261 2.84 -13.07 22.58
CA ASN A 261 3.88 -13.67 23.42
C ASN A 261 4.59 -14.87 22.77
N GLU A 262 4.05 -15.42 21.67
CA GLU A 262 4.58 -16.57 20.93
C GLU A 262 5.37 -16.14 19.68
N VAL A 263 5.34 -14.85 19.33
CA VAL A 263 6.01 -14.29 18.15
C VAL A 263 7.52 -14.55 18.18
N GLY A 264 8.20 -14.31 19.31
CA GLY A 264 9.65 -14.52 19.43
C GLY A 264 10.06 -15.97 19.16
N PRO A 265 9.52 -16.95 19.91
CA PRO A 265 9.80 -18.37 19.67
C PRO A 265 9.47 -18.85 18.26
N VAL A 266 8.42 -18.33 17.64
CA VAL A 266 8.04 -18.66 16.26
C VAL A 266 9.04 -18.06 15.27
N LEU A 267 9.43 -16.79 15.45
CA LEU A 267 10.47 -16.14 14.65
C LEU A 267 11.83 -16.87 14.74
N ASP A 268 12.20 -17.35 15.93
CA ASP A 268 13.44 -18.10 16.15
C ASP A 268 13.40 -19.52 15.54
N SER A 269 12.20 -20.05 15.26
CA SER A 269 12.00 -21.38 14.66
C SER A 269 12.03 -21.38 13.13
N PHE A 270 11.92 -20.20 12.50
CA PHE A 270 11.97 -20.10 11.05
C PHE A 270 13.38 -20.33 10.53
N SER A 271 13.48 -21.14 9.47
CA SER A 271 14.73 -21.32 8.75
C SER A 271 15.17 -20.00 8.10
N THR A 272 16.44 -19.91 7.70
CA THR A 272 17.12 -18.68 7.29
C THR A 272 16.44 -17.90 6.15
N PHE A 273 15.39 -18.41 5.50
CA PHE A 273 14.51 -17.62 4.66
C PHE A 273 13.06 -18.08 4.84
N ASP A 274 12.31 -17.38 5.68
CA ASP A 274 10.86 -17.54 5.75
C ASP A 274 10.22 -16.16 5.60
N ILE A 275 9.41 -15.99 4.54
CA ILE A 275 8.58 -14.80 4.33
C ILE A 275 7.28 -14.92 5.17
N SER A 276 7.19 -15.92 6.04
CA SER A 276 6.07 -16.14 6.97
C SER A 276 5.70 -14.84 7.66
N GLN A 277 4.51 -14.34 7.31
CA GLN A 277 3.93 -13.22 8.01
C GLN A 277 3.36 -13.74 9.32
N VAL A 278 3.96 -13.29 10.40
CA VAL A 278 3.53 -13.61 11.75
C VAL A 278 2.48 -12.58 12.16
N PHE A 279 1.21 -12.96 12.08
CA PHE A 279 0.13 -12.09 12.54
C PHE A 279 0.00 -12.18 14.05
N VAL A 280 0.13 -11.03 14.70
CA VAL A 280 0.08 -10.91 16.15
C VAL A 280 -1.37 -10.76 16.61
N VAL A 281 -1.91 -11.79 17.26
CA VAL A 281 -3.14 -11.68 18.03
C VAL A 281 -2.80 -11.08 19.39
N SER A 282 -3.16 -9.81 19.60
CA SER A 282 -3.04 -9.19 20.92
C SER A 282 -4.14 -9.74 21.84
N SER A 283 -3.75 -10.37 22.94
CA SER A 283 -4.69 -10.64 24.04
C SER A 283 -5.02 -9.30 24.71
N ILE A 284 -6.17 -8.71 24.41
CA ILE A 284 -6.65 -7.53 25.15
C ILE A 284 -7.92 -7.91 25.93
N PHE A 285 -7.84 -7.66 27.25
CA PHE A 285 -8.82 -7.77 28.34
C PHE A 285 -9.02 -9.13 29.02
N ASP A 286 -8.53 -9.18 30.27
CA ASP A 286 -8.97 -10.09 31.34
C ASP A 286 -10.47 -9.88 31.58
N LEU A 287 -11.29 -10.75 31.00
CA LEU A 287 -12.68 -10.95 31.38
C LEU A 287 -12.81 -12.31 32.08
N ARG A 288 -12.23 -12.44 33.28
CA ARG A 288 -12.58 -13.48 34.27
C ARG A 288 -14.05 -13.42 34.76
N LYS A 289 -14.97 -12.87 33.97
CA LYS A 289 -16.41 -12.86 34.22
C LYS A 289 -17.14 -13.03 32.89
N PHE A 290 -17.38 -14.27 32.49
CA PHE A 290 -18.65 -14.82 31.97
C PHE A 290 -18.33 -16.19 31.40
N SER A 291 -18.52 -17.20 32.24
CA SER A 291 -18.34 -18.61 31.93
C SER A 291 -19.49 -19.13 31.06
N GLU A 292 -19.17 -20.18 30.29
CA GLU A 292 -20.10 -21.16 29.68
C GLU A 292 -20.87 -20.75 28.41
N ARG A 293 -20.17 -20.73 27.25
CA ARG A 293 -20.66 -21.16 25.91
C ARG A 293 -19.76 -20.67 24.79
N TRP A 294 -18.62 -21.32 24.51
CA TRP A 294 -17.76 -20.90 23.38
C TRP A 294 -17.08 -22.03 22.57
N ASP A 295 -17.51 -23.28 22.67
CA ASP A 295 -16.97 -24.35 21.80
C ASP A 295 -17.58 -24.38 20.38
N GLU A 296 -18.61 -23.57 20.08
CA GLU A 296 -19.26 -23.56 18.74
C GLU A 296 -19.03 -22.29 17.91
N VAL A 297 -18.29 -21.28 18.42
CA VAL A 297 -18.13 -19.98 17.73
C VAL A 297 -16.67 -19.69 17.34
N LEU A 298 -15.78 -20.70 17.43
CA LEU A 298 -14.38 -20.59 16.97
C LEU A 298 -14.22 -20.32 15.45
N HIS A 299 -15.32 -20.22 14.69
CA HIS A 299 -15.31 -19.90 13.26
C HIS A 299 -15.64 -18.46 12.88
N HIS A 300 -16.01 -17.58 13.82
CA HIS A 300 -16.27 -16.19 13.44
C HIS A 300 -15.85 -15.21 14.54
N SER A 301 -15.03 -14.23 14.12
CA SER A 301 -14.81 -12.94 14.77
C SER A 301 -13.64 -12.85 15.74
N PHE A 302 -12.47 -12.44 15.25
CA PHE A 302 -11.56 -11.62 16.05
C PHE A 302 -11.01 -10.46 15.22
N ARG A 303 -11.39 -9.25 15.64
CA ARG A 303 -10.97 -7.95 15.11
C ARG A 303 -9.89 -7.35 16.01
N SER A 304 -8.69 -7.20 15.45
CA SER A 304 -7.80 -6.04 15.63
C SER A 304 -6.52 -6.31 14.83
N LEU A 305 -6.58 -5.93 13.55
CA LEU A 305 -5.55 -6.16 12.54
C LEU A 305 -4.50 -5.04 12.58
N LEU A 306 -3.26 -5.35 12.96
CA LEU A 306 -2.08 -4.71 12.38
C LEU A 306 -1.54 -5.71 11.36
N VAL A 307 -1.74 -5.39 10.09
CA VAL A 307 -1.31 -6.20 8.97
C VAL A 307 -0.03 -5.56 8.49
N LEU A 308 1.08 -6.23 8.73
CA LEU A 308 2.21 -6.08 7.83
C LEU A 308 2.12 -7.34 6.98
N VAL A 309 1.29 -7.22 5.95
CA VAL A 309 1.59 -7.91 4.72
C VAL A 309 2.88 -7.25 4.33
#